data_AF-A0A2I1E9D7-F1
#
_entry.id   AF-A0A2I1E9D7-F1
#
_cell.length_a   1.000
_cell.length_b   1.000
_cell.length_c   1.000
_cell.angle_alpha   90.00
_cell.angle_beta   90.00
_cell.angle_gamma   90.00
#
_symmetry.space_group_name_H-M   'P 1'
#
loop_
_entity.id
_entity.type
_entity.pdbx_description
1 polymer ?
#
loop_
_entity_poly.entity_id
_entity_poly.type
_entity_poly.pdbx_seq_one_letter_code
_entity_poly.pdbx_strand_id
1 'polypeptide(L)'
;MNSYPSSNTFLWELGSFQHYVKTISNQNRIHSPKFWLPTFIKSNDNTCVNCGNTYNTDINPNNLQNNIVQTDTNTLLTYNFWQFRMYPNGNVGHENYISIFLKAILTPYEKINNINSRQQKFLLELGKLGPTTIINNNDLIHVPTRKQIIKQQIFEFTSDFSKDNVTCGFPKFCSLELLFPDINDKSKEIDLFIQVTVLGDDLSRSNLLLLLDDDSINQQQQNQDVEEINNDFDSSSGDIVEYFFNESFADVEFLFDCGTTLKAHRIILATRCNYFKMMFQGGFKESNLDKVPIRYVSYDVFYVILQYIYTGKLMDLKEENAYSILRDSYKHSDLMALTSLKRLIAKSVVKLINNDNWNEILILGWQYNDLLLRTKGLKYVKEHWDTIKYSDNLRDILNNSNVDCIEELFLVANGTNHLVR
;
A
#
# COMPACT_ATOMS: atom_id res chain seq x y z
N MET A 1 0.78 -35.07 14.76
CA MET A 1 0.38 -33.79 15.38
C MET A 1 1.00 -32.67 14.55
N ASN A 2 0.25 -32.09 13.61
CA ASN A 2 0.70 -30.91 12.88
C ASN A 2 0.11 -29.70 13.61
N SER A 3 0.95 -28.91 14.26
CA SER A 3 0.54 -27.65 14.87
C SER A 3 0.01 -26.71 13.79
N TYR A 4 -1.23 -26.21 13.93
CA TYR A 4 -1.78 -25.21 13.04
C TYR A 4 -0.98 -23.90 13.17
N PRO A 5 -0.70 -23.19 12.06
CA PRO A 5 0.03 -21.93 12.13
C PRO A 5 -0.80 -20.89 12.89
N SER A 6 -0.21 -20.24 13.90
CA SER A 6 -0.80 -19.12 14.63
C SER A 6 -0.79 -17.81 13.82
N SER A 7 -0.07 -17.79 12.69
CA SER A 7 0.06 -16.64 11.82
C SER A 7 -1.09 -16.55 10.81
N ASN A 8 -1.59 -15.33 10.59
CA ASN A 8 -2.51 -15.00 9.50
C ASN A 8 -1.79 -14.79 8.15
N THR A 9 -0.49 -15.07 8.10
CA THR A 9 0.39 -14.76 6.97
C THR A 9 1.12 -16.01 6.49
N PHE A 10 1.25 -16.13 5.17
CA PHE A 10 2.11 -17.12 4.51
C PHE A 10 3.20 -16.41 3.69
N LEU A 11 4.44 -16.88 3.81
CA LEU A 11 5.60 -16.38 3.09
C LEU A 11 6.17 -17.47 2.18
N TRP A 12 6.43 -17.12 0.93
CA TRP A 12 7.06 -17.96 -0.06
C TRP A 12 8.33 -17.29 -0.58
N GLU A 13 9.48 -17.85 -0.22
CA GLU A 13 10.78 -17.37 -0.66
C GLU A 13 11.23 -18.10 -1.92
N LEU A 14 11.78 -17.35 -2.86
CA LEU A 14 12.23 -17.77 -4.18
C LEU A 14 13.67 -17.31 -4.36
N GLY A 15 14.60 -18.17 -3.95
CA GLY A 15 16.03 -17.94 -4.14
C GLY A 15 16.44 -18.03 -5.62
N SER A 16 17.41 -17.22 -6.01
CA SER A 16 17.98 -17.13 -7.36
C SER A 16 16.91 -17.04 -8.45
N PHE A 17 15.95 -16.11 -8.28
CA PHE A 17 14.78 -15.92 -9.16
C PHE A 17 15.12 -15.81 -10.65
N GLN A 18 16.28 -15.24 -10.97
CA GLN A 18 16.81 -15.15 -12.34
C GLN A 18 16.89 -16.51 -13.05
N HIS A 19 17.09 -17.60 -12.31
CA HIS A 19 17.09 -18.95 -12.90
C HIS A 19 15.70 -19.35 -13.38
N TYR A 20 14.64 -19.02 -12.65
CA TYR A 20 13.27 -19.28 -13.08
C TYR A 20 12.94 -18.51 -14.35
N VAL A 21 13.36 -17.23 -14.42
CA VAL A 21 13.18 -16.39 -15.60
C VAL A 21 13.94 -16.93 -16.82
N LYS A 22 15.11 -17.53 -16.64
CA LYS A 22 15.91 -18.11 -17.74
C LYS A 22 15.46 -19.50 -18.18
N THR A 23 15.03 -20.35 -17.24
CA THR A 23 14.79 -21.77 -17.49
C THR A 23 13.33 -22.11 -17.78
N ILE A 24 12.40 -21.28 -17.31
CA ILE A 24 10.97 -21.51 -17.47
C ILE A 24 10.48 -20.70 -18.66
N SER A 25 10.09 -21.37 -19.74
CA SER A 25 9.53 -20.67 -20.91
C SER A 25 8.27 -19.87 -20.54
N ASN A 26 7.92 -18.89 -21.39
CA ASN A 26 6.64 -18.20 -21.30
C ASN A 26 5.50 -19.23 -21.16
N GLN A 27 4.49 -18.91 -20.35
CA GLN A 27 3.31 -19.76 -20.09
C GLN A 27 3.55 -21.00 -19.20
N ASN A 28 4.79 -21.31 -18.83
CA ASN A 28 5.07 -22.32 -17.80
C ASN A 28 4.98 -21.72 -16.39
N ARG A 29 4.62 -22.56 -15.42
CA ARG A 29 4.24 -22.15 -14.07
C ARG A 29 4.97 -22.93 -12.99
N ILE A 30 5.19 -22.27 -11.86
CA ILE A 30 5.60 -22.91 -10.61
C ILE A 30 4.51 -22.77 -9.56
N HIS A 31 4.59 -23.60 -8.52
CA HIS A 31 3.64 -23.56 -7.40
C HIS A 31 4.39 -23.43 -6.09
N SER A 32 3.78 -22.71 -5.15
CA SER A 32 4.24 -22.75 -3.76
C SER A 32 3.93 -24.13 -3.15
N PRO A 33 4.53 -24.45 -1.99
CA PRO A 33 3.93 -25.40 -1.07
C PRO A 33 2.46 -25.04 -0.82
N LYS A 34 1.63 -26.04 -0.53
CA LYS A 34 0.25 -25.77 -0.08
C LYS A 34 0.30 -25.30 1.38
N PHE A 35 -0.55 -24.35 1.75
CA PHE A 35 -0.50 -23.70 3.05
C PHE A 35 -1.88 -23.42 3.62
N TRP A 36 -1.93 -23.28 4.94
CA TRP A 36 -3.14 -22.97 5.69
C TRP A 36 -3.14 -21.49 6.08
N LEU A 37 -4.30 -20.86 5.98
CA LEU A 37 -4.54 -19.52 6.49
C LEU A 37 -5.81 -19.50 7.36
N PRO A 38 -5.83 -18.73 8.46
CA PRO A 38 -7.01 -18.64 9.32
C PRO A 38 -8.17 -17.95 8.60
N THR A 39 -9.37 -18.21 9.09
CA THR A 39 -10.65 -17.64 8.64
C THR A 39 -11.33 -17.06 9.87
N PHE A 40 -11.71 -15.79 9.79
CA PHE A 40 -12.40 -15.12 10.89
C PHE A 40 -13.90 -15.43 10.81
N ILE A 41 -14.43 -16.12 11.80
CA ILE A 41 -15.87 -16.36 11.97
C ILE A 41 -16.40 -15.31 12.96
N LYS A 42 -17.39 -14.50 12.56
CA LYS A 42 -18.11 -13.62 13.49
C LYS A 42 -18.90 -14.46 14.48
N SER A 43 -18.69 -14.23 15.77
CA SER A 43 -19.35 -14.95 16.86
C SER A 43 -20.71 -14.39 17.28
N ASN A 44 -21.33 -13.51 16.49
CA ASN A 44 -22.51 -12.77 16.94
C ASN A 44 -23.84 -13.17 16.29
N ASP A 45 -23.83 -14.07 15.32
CA ASP A 45 -25.05 -14.71 14.85
C ASP A 45 -24.77 -16.20 14.75
N ASN A 46 -25.73 -17.04 15.15
CA ASN A 46 -25.65 -18.50 14.93
C ASN A 46 -25.57 -18.86 13.43
N THR A 47 -25.42 -17.90 12.52
CA THR A 47 -25.27 -18.07 11.08
C THR A 47 -23.81 -18.07 10.66
N CYS A 48 -23.41 -19.12 9.95
CA CYS A 48 -22.12 -19.13 9.26
C CYS A 48 -22.09 -18.04 8.18
N VAL A 49 -21.23 -17.03 8.32
CA VAL A 49 -21.09 -15.92 7.36
C VAL A 49 -20.71 -16.40 5.95
N ASN A 50 -20.10 -17.59 5.82
CA ASN A 50 -19.69 -18.18 4.53
C ASN A 50 -20.78 -18.99 3.81
N CYS A 51 -21.83 -19.46 4.49
CA CYS A 51 -22.86 -20.32 3.87
C CYS A 51 -24.31 -20.03 4.30
N GLY A 52 -24.54 -19.12 5.24
CA GLY A 52 -25.88 -18.69 5.69
C GLY A 52 -26.60 -19.66 6.64
N ASN A 53 -26.00 -20.80 7.02
CA ASN A 53 -26.66 -21.80 7.88
C ASN A 53 -26.67 -21.39 9.36
N THR A 54 -27.84 -21.48 10.01
CA THR A 54 -28.03 -21.37 11.46
C THR A 54 -27.64 -22.67 12.18
N TYR A 55 -26.75 -22.61 13.16
CA TYR A 55 -26.42 -23.73 14.04
C TYR A 55 -27.38 -23.77 15.23
N ASN A 56 -28.00 -24.93 15.49
CA ASN A 56 -28.68 -25.22 16.75
C ASN A 56 -27.62 -25.47 17.83
N THR A 57 -27.80 -24.84 18.99
CA THR A 57 -26.83 -24.71 20.11
C THR A 57 -26.50 -26.01 20.86
N ASP A 58 -26.74 -27.19 20.31
CA ASP A 58 -26.54 -28.48 21.01
C ASP A 58 -25.53 -29.42 20.33
N ILE A 59 -24.39 -28.89 19.87
CA ILE A 59 -23.27 -29.74 19.46
C ILE A 59 -22.25 -29.80 20.59
N ASN A 60 -22.34 -30.90 21.34
CA ASN A 60 -21.38 -31.33 22.36
C ASN A 60 -19.94 -31.31 21.79
N PRO A 61 -19.01 -30.50 22.34
CA PRO A 61 -17.70 -30.22 21.74
C PRO A 61 -16.69 -31.38 21.80
N ASN A 62 -17.07 -32.55 22.33
CA ASN A 62 -16.16 -33.67 22.57
C ASN A 62 -16.28 -34.85 21.59
N ASN A 63 -17.09 -34.77 20.53
CA ASN A 63 -17.21 -35.87 19.58
C ASN A 63 -17.36 -35.37 18.13
N LEU A 64 -16.23 -35.01 17.50
CA LEU A 64 -15.92 -35.34 16.10
C LEU A 64 -14.48 -34.94 15.79
N GLN A 65 -13.75 -35.87 15.18
CA GLN A 65 -12.30 -35.89 15.03
C GLN A 65 -11.72 -34.65 14.32
N ASN A 66 -10.89 -33.93 15.07
CA ASN A 66 -9.78 -33.06 14.66
C ASN A 66 -10.07 -32.02 13.56
N ASN A 67 -10.47 -30.80 13.93
CA ASN A 67 -10.16 -29.55 13.17
C ASN A 67 -10.52 -28.22 13.87
N ILE A 68 -10.78 -28.19 15.18
CA ILE A 68 -11.10 -26.94 15.90
C ILE A 68 -10.09 -26.79 17.03
N VAL A 69 -9.30 -25.72 17.03
CA VAL A 69 -8.46 -25.33 18.17
C VAL A 69 -9.16 -24.16 18.86
N GLN A 70 -9.60 -24.36 20.10
CA GLN A 70 -10.10 -23.31 20.98
C GLN A 70 -8.94 -22.43 21.48
N THR A 71 -9.17 -21.12 21.54
CA THR A 71 -8.41 -20.20 22.40
C THR A 71 -9.36 -19.17 23.01
N ASP A 72 -9.68 -19.34 24.30
CA ASP A 72 -10.18 -18.44 25.39
C ASP A 72 -10.96 -17.14 25.11
N THR A 73 -11.43 -16.89 23.90
CA THR A 73 -12.42 -15.86 23.57
C THR A 73 -13.42 -16.50 22.60
N ASN A 74 -14.67 -16.06 22.55
CA ASN A 74 -15.78 -16.70 21.81
C ASN A 74 -15.62 -16.84 20.27
N THR A 75 -14.41 -16.78 19.71
CA THR A 75 -14.12 -16.89 18.28
C THR A 75 -13.66 -18.32 17.92
N LEU A 76 -14.49 -19.06 17.18
CA LEU A 76 -14.04 -20.30 16.51
C LEU A 76 -13.09 -19.93 15.35
N LEU A 77 -11.81 -20.24 15.49
CA LEU A 77 -10.83 -20.14 14.41
C LEU A 77 -10.90 -21.38 13.52
N THR A 78 -11.20 -21.18 12.24
CA THR A 78 -11.12 -22.23 11.21
C THR A 78 -10.04 -21.89 10.21
N TYR A 79 -9.47 -22.88 9.53
CA TYR A 79 -8.37 -22.69 8.58
C TYR A 79 -8.78 -23.11 7.17
N ASN A 80 -8.48 -22.24 6.22
CA ASN A 80 -8.68 -22.47 4.80
C ASN A 80 -7.37 -22.88 4.13
N PHE A 81 -7.47 -23.74 3.12
CA PHE A 81 -6.31 -24.30 2.43
C PHE A 81 -6.08 -23.65 1.06
N TRP A 82 -4.83 -23.30 0.78
CA TRP A 82 -4.42 -22.44 -0.33
C TRP A 82 -3.13 -22.91 -1.01
N GLN A 83 -2.89 -22.44 -2.23
CA GLN A 83 -1.63 -22.61 -2.95
C GLN A 83 -1.42 -21.49 -3.95
N PHE A 84 -0.21 -20.95 -4.05
CA PHE A 84 0.14 -20.05 -5.14
C PHE A 84 0.51 -20.81 -6.41
N ARG A 85 0.14 -20.20 -7.53
CA ARG A 85 0.58 -20.51 -8.88
C ARG A 85 1.21 -19.25 -9.47
N MET A 86 2.47 -19.30 -9.86
CA MET A 86 3.18 -18.18 -10.47
C MET A 86 3.68 -18.51 -11.88
N TYR A 87 3.59 -17.55 -12.78
CA TYR A 87 4.21 -17.56 -14.10
C TYR A 87 5.34 -16.51 -14.09
N PRO A 88 6.61 -16.93 -13.95
CA PRO A 88 7.73 -15.99 -13.83
C PRO A 88 7.87 -15.07 -15.06
N ASN A 89 7.59 -15.60 -16.26
CA ASN A 89 7.67 -14.89 -17.54
C ASN A 89 6.31 -14.55 -18.14
N GLY A 90 5.26 -14.58 -17.32
CA GLY A 90 3.91 -14.22 -17.73
C GLY A 90 3.07 -15.39 -18.24
N ASN A 91 1.77 -15.22 -18.07
CA ASN A 91 0.74 -16.08 -18.65
C ASN A 91 0.45 -15.67 -20.10
N VAL A 92 -0.34 -16.47 -20.83
CA VAL A 92 -0.75 -16.20 -22.22
C VAL A 92 -1.23 -14.75 -22.37
N GLY A 93 -0.60 -13.98 -23.27
CA GLY A 93 -0.94 -12.57 -23.53
C GLY A 93 -0.31 -11.54 -22.58
N HIS A 94 0.51 -11.97 -21.62
CA HIS A 94 1.08 -11.10 -20.58
C HIS A 94 2.58 -11.34 -20.39
N GLU A 95 3.31 -11.48 -21.49
CA GLU A 95 4.77 -11.63 -21.49
C GLU A 95 5.43 -10.43 -20.80
N ASN A 96 6.59 -10.65 -20.19
CA ASN A 96 7.36 -9.66 -19.41
C ASN A 96 6.76 -9.22 -18.06
N TYR A 97 5.68 -9.87 -17.60
CA TYR A 97 5.17 -9.69 -16.25
C TYR A 97 5.25 -10.99 -15.46
N ILE A 98 5.47 -10.90 -14.16
CA ILE A 98 5.15 -11.99 -13.24
C ILE A 98 3.64 -12.04 -13.09
N SER A 99 3.03 -13.17 -13.46
CA SER A 99 1.63 -13.46 -13.14
C SER A 99 1.55 -14.28 -11.87
N ILE A 100 0.67 -13.92 -10.93
CA ILE A 100 0.52 -14.64 -9.66
C ILE A 100 -0.97 -14.91 -9.42
N PHE A 101 -1.28 -16.16 -9.09
CA PHE A 101 -2.62 -16.61 -8.75
C PHE A 101 -2.63 -17.37 -7.45
N LEU A 102 -3.59 -17.07 -6.59
CA LEU A 102 -3.90 -17.80 -5.38
C LEU A 102 -5.07 -18.76 -5.65
N LYS A 103 -4.85 -20.05 -5.40
CA LYS A 103 -5.84 -21.12 -5.57
C LYS A 103 -6.47 -21.45 -4.22
N ALA A 104 -7.80 -21.43 -4.17
CA ALA A 104 -8.54 -22.02 -3.06
C ALA A 104 -8.61 -23.54 -3.25
N ILE A 105 -8.23 -24.30 -2.23
CA ILE A 105 -8.29 -25.77 -2.24
C ILE A 105 -9.40 -26.21 -1.30
N LEU A 106 -10.45 -26.83 -1.84
CA LEU A 106 -11.55 -27.41 -1.07
C LEU A 106 -11.02 -28.45 -0.06
N THR A 107 -11.34 -28.27 1.22
CA THR A 107 -10.94 -29.17 2.28
C THR A 107 -11.95 -30.31 2.47
N PRO A 108 -11.54 -31.44 3.07
CA PRO A 108 -12.49 -32.50 3.44
C PRO A 108 -13.60 -32.02 4.37
N TYR A 109 -13.29 -31.11 5.29
CA TYR A 109 -14.26 -30.52 6.21
C TYR A 109 -15.37 -29.77 5.47
N GLU A 110 -15.00 -28.92 4.52
CA GLU A 110 -15.96 -28.18 3.71
C GLU A 110 -16.81 -29.09 2.84
N LYS A 111 -16.20 -30.14 2.29
CA LYS A 111 -16.92 -31.15 1.51
C LYS A 111 -17.96 -31.89 2.34
N ILE A 112 -17.64 -32.27 3.58
CA ILE A 112 -18.57 -32.95 4.49
C ILE A 112 -19.71 -32.03 4.92
N ASN A 113 -19.43 -30.74 5.09
CA ASN A 113 -20.42 -29.74 5.54
C ASN A 113 -21.13 -29.01 4.38
N ASN A 114 -21.00 -29.50 3.14
CA ASN A 114 -21.59 -28.89 1.94
C ASN A 114 -21.27 -27.39 1.78
N ILE A 115 -20.06 -26.97 2.16
CA ILE A 115 -19.59 -25.60 1.96
C ILE A 115 -19.10 -25.47 0.52
N ASN A 116 -19.87 -24.73 -0.28
CA ASN A 116 -19.63 -24.60 -1.71
C ASN A 116 -18.93 -23.29 -2.10
N SER A 117 -18.73 -22.36 -1.15
CA SER A 117 -18.02 -21.11 -1.41
C SER A 117 -17.26 -20.57 -0.20
N ARG A 118 -16.25 -19.74 -0.47
CA ARG A 118 -15.55 -18.91 0.54
C ARG A 118 -15.51 -17.48 0.06
N GLN A 119 -15.53 -16.53 0.97
CA GLN A 119 -15.13 -15.16 0.69
C GLN A 119 -14.00 -14.78 1.64
N GLN A 120 -12.89 -14.27 1.10
CA GLN A 120 -11.74 -13.89 1.91
C GLN A 120 -11.02 -12.70 1.30
N LYS A 121 -10.61 -11.79 2.19
CA LYS A 121 -9.79 -10.63 1.86
C LYS A 121 -8.33 -10.85 2.21
N PHE A 122 -7.44 -10.46 1.29
CA PHE A 122 -6.01 -10.67 1.37
C PHE A 122 -5.22 -9.40 1.11
N LEU A 123 -4.05 -9.28 1.73
CA LEU A 123 -2.93 -8.46 1.28
C LEU A 123 -1.90 -9.40 0.63
N LEU A 124 -1.51 -9.13 -0.61
CA LEU A 124 -0.47 -9.84 -1.34
C LEU A 124 0.72 -8.91 -1.59
N GLU A 125 1.91 -9.33 -1.21
CA GLU A 125 3.15 -8.57 -1.35
C GLU A 125 4.18 -9.38 -2.13
N LEU A 126 4.94 -8.70 -2.98
CA LEU A 126 6.12 -9.22 -3.66
C LEU A 126 7.28 -8.25 -3.43
N GLY A 127 8.43 -8.79 -3.08
CA GLY A 127 9.61 -7.99 -2.79
C GLY A 127 10.92 -8.73 -3.02
N LYS A 128 12.03 -7.98 -2.94
CA LYS A 128 13.39 -8.53 -2.97
C LYS A 128 13.79 -8.92 -1.55
N LEU A 129 14.52 -10.03 -1.44
CA LEU A 129 15.26 -10.38 -0.23
C LEU A 129 16.68 -9.83 -0.40
N GLY A 130 17.13 -9.02 0.56
CA GLY A 130 18.52 -8.56 0.61
C GLY A 130 19.51 -9.71 0.80
N PRO A 131 20.81 -9.52 0.52
CA PRO A 131 21.82 -10.56 0.68
C PRO A 131 21.85 -11.05 2.14
N THR A 132 21.81 -12.37 2.33
CA THR A 132 21.85 -13.02 3.65
C THR A 132 23.26 -13.03 4.27
N THR A 133 24.28 -12.75 3.46
CA THR A 133 25.69 -12.69 3.85
C THR A 133 26.43 -11.59 3.08
N ILE A 134 27.23 -10.79 3.80
CA ILE A 134 28.18 -9.85 3.22
C ILE A 134 29.58 -10.30 3.66
N ILE A 135 30.51 -10.42 2.71
CA ILE A 135 31.91 -10.73 3.02
C ILE A 135 32.59 -9.44 3.42
N ASN A 136 33.05 -9.35 4.67
CA ASN A 136 33.95 -8.29 5.11
C ASN A 136 35.23 -8.95 5.64
N ASN A 137 36.36 -8.68 4.98
CA ASN A 137 37.70 -9.13 5.41
C ASN A 137 37.76 -10.58 5.95
N ASN A 138 37.40 -11.55 5.10
CA ASN A 138 37.44 -13.00 5.35
C ASN A 138 36.45 -13.58 6.38
N ASP A 139 35.59 -12.77 7.00
CA ASP A 139 34.51 -13.26 7.86
C ASP A 139 33.14 -13.14 7.16
N LEU A 140 32.36 -14.23 7.23
CA LEU A 140 30.97 -14.27 6.78
C LEU A 140 30.08 -13.59 7.82
N ILE A 141 29.69 -12.34 7.57
CA ILE A 141 28.71 -11.64 8.42
C ILE A 141 27.31 -12.04 7.95
N HIS A 142 26.57 -12.74 8.82
CA HIS A 142 25.14 -12.96 8.64
C HIS A 142 24.40 -11.66 8.96
N VAL A 143 23.86 -11.01 7.93
CA VAL A 143 23.02 -9.81 8.08
C VAL A 143 21.55 -10.26 7.99
N PRO A 144 20.64 -9.76 8.84
CA PRO A 144 19.21 -10.05 8.71
C PRO A 144 18.72 -9.71 7.30
N THR A 145 18.02 -10.63 6.66
CA THR A 145 17.49 -10.49 5.30
C THR A 145 16.56 -9.28 5.22
N ARG A 146 17.02 -8.14 4.67
CA ARG A 146 16.17 -6.96 4.49
C ARG A 146 15.15 -7.23 3.40
N LYS A 147 13.87 -7.36 3.77
CA LYS A 147 12.75 -7.43 2.81
C LYS A 147 12.52 -6.04 2.23
N GLN A 148 12.63 -5.91 0.92
CA GLN A 148 12.25 -4.69 0.19
C GLN A 148 11.00 -4.98 -0.63
N ILE A 149 9.85 -4.43 -0.23
CA ILE A 149 8.61 -4.58 -0.99
C ILE A 149 8.75 -3.83 -2.33
N ILE A 150 8.43 -4.52 -3.42
CA ILE A 150 8.39 -3.93 -4.77
C ILE A 150 6.95 -3.63 -5.16
N LYS A 151 6.03 -4.53 -4.83
CA LYS A 151 4.62 -4.37 -5.13
C LYS A 151 3.75 -5.04 -4.09
N GLN A 152 2.63 -4.40 -3.77
CA GLN A 152 1.61 -4.96 -2.91
C GLN A 152 0.22 -4.70 -3.48
N GLN A 153 -0.73 -5.57 -3.16
CA GLN A 153 -2.10 -5.48 -3.63
C GLN A 153 -3.06 -6.10 -2.61
N ILE A 154 -4.09 -5.35 -2.25
CA ILE A 154 -5.21 -5.88 -1.49
C ILE A 154 -6.27 -6.36 -2.48
N PHE A 155 -6.84 -7.53 -2.23
CA PHE A 155 -7.96 -8.03 -3.01
C PHE A 155 -8.90 -8.86 -2.16
N GLU A 156 -10.13 -8.94 -2.62
CA GLU A 156 -11.16 -9.80 -2.06
C GLU A 156 -11.48 -10.90 -3.07
N PHE A 157 -11.61 -12.12 -2.59
CA PHE A 157 -11.82 -13.28 -3.43
C PHE A 157 -12.98 -14.12 -2.91
N THR A 158 -13.97 -14.31 -3.77
CA THR A 158 -15.01 -15.30 -3.57
C THR A 158 -14.71 -16.54 -4.39
N SER A 159 -14.36 -17.65 -3.73
CA SER A 159 -14.17 -18.95 -4.38
C SER A 159 -15.48 -19.70 -4.44
N ASP A 160 -15.93 -20.11 -5.63
CA ASP A 160 -17.10 -20.96 -5.86
C ASP A 160 -16.64 -22.36 -6.31
N PHE A 161 -16.73 -23.33 -5.41
CA PHE A 161 -16.22 -24.69 -5.62
C PHE A 161 -17.09 -25.56 -6.55
N SER A 162 -18.21 -25.03 -7.04
CA SER A 162 -18.93 -25.66 -8.15
C SER A 162 -18.18 -25.56 -9.48
N LYS A 163 -17.21 -24.64 -9.56
CA LYS A 163 -16.40 -24.38 -10.76
C LYS A 163 -15.04 -25.08 -10.69
N ASP A 164 -14.54 -25.52 -11.83
CA ASP A 164 -13.20 -26.09 -11.94
C ASP A 164 -12.10 -25.03 -11.80
N ASN A 165 -11.01 -25.36 -11.10
CA ASN A 165 -9.81 -24.53 -10.97
C ASN A 165 -10.04 -23.09 -10.46
N VAL A 166 -10.73 -22.98 -9.32
CA VAL A 166 -11.01 -21.72 -8.64
C VAL A 166 -9.72 -20.99 -8.19
N THR A 167 -9.33 -19.96 -8.94
CA THR A 167 -8.16 -19.12 -8.64
C THR A 167 -8.50 -17.64 -8.79
N CYS A 168 -7.94 -16.80 -7.92
CA CYS A 168 -7.87 -15.36 -8.10
C CYS A 168 -6.43 -14.93 -8.28
N GLY A 169 -6.20 -13.80 -8.92
CA GLY A 169 -4.86 -13.27 -9.05
C GLY A 169 -4.72 -12.26 -10.15
N PHE A 170 -3.47 -11.95 -10.46
CA PHE A 170 -3.08 -10.85 -11.31
C PHE A 170 -2.25 -11.39 -12.46
N PRO A 171 -2.80 -11.37 -13.70
CA PRO A 171 -2.04 -11.75 -14.89
C PRO A 171 -0.83 -10.85 -15.13
N LYS A 172 -0.90 -9.58 -14.74
CA LYS A 172 0.21 -8.61 -14.76
C LYS A 172 0.52 -8.12 -13.34
N PHE A 173 1.00 -9.01 -12.46
CA PHE A 173 1.31 -8.60 -11.10
C PHE A 173 2.51 -7.67 -11.08
N CYS A 174 3.71 -8.10 -11.45
CA CYS A 174 4.92 -7.27 -11.37
C CYS A 174 5.63 -7.24 -12.73
N SER A 175 5.98 -6.05 -13.24
CA SER A 175 6.81 -5.96 -14.45
C SER A 175 8.20 -6.50 -14.17
N LEU A 176 8.73 -7.35 -15.06
CA LEU A 176 10.10 -7.86 -14.94
C LEU A 176 11.14 -6.74 -15.02
N GLU A 177 10.83 -5.60 -15.64
CA GLU A 177 11.73 -4.44 -15.73
C GLU A 177 12.03 -3.82 -14.36
N LEU A 178 11.09 -3.93 -13.40
CA LEU A 178 11.29 -3.49 -12.02
C LEU A 178 12.29 -4.38 -11.25
N LEU A 179 12.44 -5.63 -11.72
CA LEU A 179 13.38 -6.59 -11.15
C LEU A 179 14.73 -6.51 -11.83
N PHE A 180 14.72 -6.47 -13.17
CA PHE A 180 15.87 -6.45 -14.05
C PHE A 180 15.87 -5.13 -14.85
N PRO A 181 16.61 -4.10 -14.40
CA PRO A 181 16.63 -2.79 -15.05
C PRO A 181 17.19 -2.81 -16.47
N ASP A 182 18.05 -3.79 -16.78
CA ASP A 182 18.50 -4.06 -18.13
C ASP A 182 17.66 -5.20 -18.73
N ILE A 183 16.84 -4.86 -19.73
CA ILE A 183 15.96 -5.79 -20.41
C ILE A 183 16.75 -6.91 -21.12
N ASN A 184 17.99 -6.60 -21.56
CA ASN A 184 18.86 -7.53 -22.26
C ASN A 184 19.68 -8.39 -21.29
N ASP A 185 19.86 -7.97 -20.04
CA ASP A 185 20.62 -8.68 -19.03
C ASP A 185 19.80 -9.05 -17.79
N LYS A 186 19.22 -10.26 -17.85
CA LYS A 186 18.52 -10.90 -16.73
C LYS A 186 19.45 -11.80 -15.89
N SER A 187 20.75 -11.54 -15.87
CA SER A 187 21.73 -12.40 -15.17
C SER A 187 21.93 -12.08 -13.70
N LYS A 188 21.58 -10.86 -13.27
CA LYS A 188 21.74 -10.42 -11.89
C LYS A 188 21.00 -11.35 -10.93
N GLU A 189 21.68 -11.76 -9.87
CA GLU A 189 21.07 -12.58 -8.83
C GLU A 189 20.05 -11.79 -8.02
N ILE A 190 18.85 -12.35 -7.90
CA ILE A 190 17.73 -11.74 -7.18
C ILE A 190 17.01 -12.83 -6.42
N ASP A 191 16.95 -12.69 -5.11
CA ASP A 191 16.06 -13.48 -4.27
C ASP A 191 14.74 -12.71 -4.11
N LEU A 192 13.62 -13.39 -4.29
CA LEU A 192 12.29 -12.81 -4.11
C LEU A 192 11.57 -13.42 -2.93
N PHE A 193 10.64 -12.67 -2.36
CA PHE A 193 9.60 -13.23 -1.53
C PHE A 193 8.22 -12.85 -2.07
N ILE A 194 7.25 -13.74 -1.84
CA ILE A 194 5.83 -13.51 -2.03
C ILE A 194 5.15 -13.77 -0.70
N GLN A 195 4.39 -12.80 -0.20
CA GLN A 195 3.71 -12.90 1.08
C GLN A 195 2.21 -12.69 0.89
N VAL A 196 1.38 -13.49 1.55
CA VAL A 196 -0.07 -13.26 1.61
C VAL A 196 -0.54 -13.26 3.05
N THR A 197 -1.32 -12.24 3.39
CA THR A 197 -1.85 -12.02 4.73
C THR A 197 -3.36 -11.94 4.68
N VAL A 198 -4.04 -12.70 5.54
CA VAL A 198 -5.49 -12.63 5.71
C VAL A 198 -5.87 -11.36 6.47
N LEU A 199 -6.80 -10.60 5.91
CA LEU A 199 -7.37 -9.41 6.52
C LEU A 199 -8.74 -9.76 7.13
N GLY A 200 -8.95 -9.42 8.40
CA GLY A 200 -10.25 -9.55 9.08
C GLY A 200 -11.21 -8.38 8.79
N ASP A 201 -12.49 -8.56 9.12
CA ASP A 201 -13.55 -7.55 8.89
C ASP A 201 -13.34 -6.26 9.70
N ASP A 202 -12.84 -6.38 10.94
CA ASP A 202 -12.57 -5.24 11.83
C ASP A 202 -11.27 -4.50 11.51
N LEU A 203 -10.42 -5.06 10.64
CA LEU A 203 -9.26 -4.38 10.07
C LEU A 203 -9.71 -3.43 8.95
N SER A 204 -10.58 -2.51 9.33
CA SER A 204 -10.98 -1.34 8.58
C SER A 204 -9.79 -0.38 8.46
N ARG A 205 -8.85 -0.66 7.54
CA ARG A 205 -7.83 0.23 6.92
C ARG A 205 -6.88 1.03 7.82
N SER A 206 -7.13 1.16 9.12
CA SER A 206 -6.51 2.18 9.97
C SER A 206 -5.24 1.62 10.62
N ASN A 207 -5.28 0.38 11.10
CA ASN A 207 -4.18 -0.14 11.93
C ASN A 207 -3.09 -0.87 11.14
N LEU A 208 -3.37 -1.47 9.98
CA LEU A 208 -2.33 -2.15 9.17
C LEU A 208 -1.51 -1.19 8.30
N LEU A 209 -2.10 -0.08 7.84
CA LEU A 209 -1.37 0.98 7.14
C LEU A 209 -0.57 1.88 8.10
N LEU A 210 -0.92 1.91 9.40
CA LEU A 210 -0.10 2.57 10.43
C LEU A 210 1.09 1.72 10.90
N LEU A 211 1.07 0.41 10.64
CA LEU A 211 2.14 -0.52 11.07
C LEU A 211 3.15 -0.85 9.96
N LEU A 212 2.97 -0.34 8.73
CA LEU A 212 3.82 -0.67 7.58
C LEU A 212 4.32 0.57 6.81
N ASP A 213 4.09 1.77 7.34
CA ASP A 213 5.00 2.88 7.03
C ASP A 213 6.30 2.58 7.79
N ASP A 214 7.40 2.38 7.05
CA ASP A 214 8.75 2.23 7.58
C ASP A 214 9.05 3.35 8.61
N ASP A 215 8.92 3.02 9.91
CA ASP A 215 9.59 3.64 11.07
C ASP A 215 9.36 2.88 12.41
N SER A 216 8.94 1.60 12.38
CA SER A 216 8.78 0.80 13.63
C SER A 216 9.42 -0.59 13.61
N ILE A 217 10.43 -0.80 12.75
CA ILE A 217 11.38 -1.92 12.88
C ILE A 217 12.74 -1.36 13.26
N ASN A 218 12.85 -0.87 14.49
CA ASN A 218 14.10 -0.79 15.25
C ASN A 218 13.83 -0.49 16.74
N GLN A 219 13.03 -1.33 17.39
CA GLN A 219 13.10 -1.49 18.85
C GLN A 219 12.95 -2.97 19.20
N GLN A 220 14.01 -3.74 18.94
CA GLN A 220 14.49 -4.73 19.89
C GLN A 220 15.92 -5.15 19.50
N GLN A 221 16.85 -4.72 20.37
CA GLN A 221 18.24 -5.16 20.53
C GLN A 221 19.34 -4.39 19.76
N GLN A 222 19.73 -3.24 20.31
CA GLN A 222 21.13 -3.03 20.74
C GLN A 222 21.19 -1.93 21.82
N ASN A 223 21.32 -2.37 23.08
CA ASN A 223 22.02 -1.57 24.09
C ASN A 223 23.49 -1.55 23.67
N GLN A 224 23.98 -0.45 23.10
CA GLN A 224 25.30 0.17 23.33
C GLN A 224 25.57 1.25 22.26
N ASP A 225 25.44 2.50 22.71
CA ASP A 225 26.17 3.70 22.26
C ASP A 225 26.36 3.93 20.74
N VAL A 226 25.31 4.34 20.04
CA VAL A 226 25.39 5.29 18.91
C VAL A 226 24.11 6.16 18.91
N GLU A 227 24.27 7.48 19.06
CA GLU A 227 23.20 8.47 18.93
C GLU A 227 22.64 8.48 17.49
N GLU A 228 21.53 7.78 17.24
CA GLU A 228 20.70 7.99 16.04
C GLU A 228 19.56 8.96 16.37
N ILE A 229 19.49 10.04 15.58
CA ILE A 229 18.53 11.14 15.71
C ILE A 229 17.14 10.63 15.33
N ASN A 230 16.37 10.24 16.35
CA ASN A 230 14.91 10.13 16.25
C ASN A 230 14.34 11.52 15.93
N ASN A 231 13.81 11.74 14.73
CA ASN A 231 12.94 12.90 14.45
C ASN A 231 11.50 12.61 14.92
N ASP A 232 11.38 12.16 16.17
CA ASP A 232 10.18 12.41 16.95
C ASP A 232 10.09 13.93 17.11
N PHE A 233 9.15 14.54 16.39
CA PHE A 233 8.83 15.96 16.48
C PHE A 233 8.09 16.27 17.79
N ASP A 234 8.65 15.83 18.93
CA ASP A 234 8.02 16.00 20.24
C ASP A 234 8.80 16.95 21.16
N SER A 235 8.04 17.93 21.61
CA SER A 235 8.15 18.71 22.85
C SER A 235 9.16 19.85 23.05
N SER A 236 10.03 20.21 22.09
CA SER A 236 10.85 21.46 22.18
C SER A 236 10.52 22.53 21.12
N SER A 237 9.43 22.37 20.36
CA SER A 237 9.17 23.14 19.13
C SER A 237 8.45 24.48 19.32
N GLY A 238 8.08 24.87 20.55
CA GLY A 238 7.35 26.13 20.78
C GLY A 238 8.07 27.33 20.19
N ASP A 239 9.38 27.41 20.42
CA ASP A 239 10.21 28.55 20.03
C ASP A 239 10.38 28.67 18.50
N ILE A 240 10.45 27.53 17.78
CA ILE A 240 10.58 27.54 16.31
C ILE A 240 9.26 27.89 15.62
N VAL A 241 8.13 27.47 16.20
CA VAL A 241 6.80 27.75 15.62
C VAL A 241 6.50 29.24 15.61
N GLU A 242 6.95 29.99 16.63
CA GLU A 242 6.77 31.44 16.67
C GLU A 242 7.40 32.14 15.46
N TYR A 243 8.58 31.72 15.02
CA TYR A 243 9.26 32.30 13.84
C TYR A 243 8.51 32.09 12.52
N PHE A 244 7.55 31.17 12.47
CA PHE A 244 6.66 31.07 11.31
C PHE A 244 5.65 32.24 11.27
N PHE A 245 5.16 32.66 12.43
CA PHE A 245 4.16 33.71 12.57
C PHE A 245 4.78 35.11 12.72
N ASN A 246 6.02 35.18 13.17
CA ASN A 246 6.78 36.39 13.36
C ASN A 246 8.00 36.35 12.42
N GLU A 247 8.04 37.22 11.41
CA GLU A 247 9.10 37.30 10.38
C GLU A 247 10.50 37.71 10.90
N SER A 248 10.70 37.71 12.21
CA SER A 248 11.96 38.06 12.86
C SER A 248 13.07 37.09 12.48
N PHE A 249 14.24 37.60 12.06
CA PHE A 249 15.42 36.84 11.62
C PHE A 249 15.26 36.09 10.27
N ALA A 250 14.21 36.37 9.50
CA ALA A 250 14.07 35.81 8.17
C ALA A 250 15.23 36.25 7.25
N ASP A 251 15.88 35.28 6.62
CA ASP A 251 17.08 35.42 5.77
C ASP A 251 16.84 34.93 4.33
N VAL A 252 15.57 34.65 3.99
CA VAL A 252 15.12 34.37 2.63
C VAL A 252 13.68 34.83 2.43
N GLU A 253 13.37 35.35 1.24
CA GLU A 253 12.03 35.69 0.80
C GLU A 253 11.69 34.92 -0.48
N PHE A 254 10.53 34.26 -0.52
CA PHE A 254 10.02 33.59 -1.70
C PHE A 254 9.09 34.53 -2.46
N LEU A 255 9.31 34.73 -3.76
CA LEU A 255 8.50 35.58 -4.64
C LEU A 255 7.66 34.71 -5.57
N PHE A 256 6.33 34.85 -5.50
CA PHE A 256 5.39 34.09 -6.32
C PHE A 256 5.03 34.81 -7.62
N ASP A 257 4.54 34.07 -8.61
CA ASP A 257 4.13 34.61 -9.92
C ASP A 257 3.04 35.69 -9.81
N CYS A 258 2.20 35.64 -8.76
CA CYS A 258 1.18 36.66 -8.48
C CYS A 258 1.73 37.94 -7.82
N GLY A 259 3.04 38.01 -7.58
CA GLY A 259 3.73 39.15 -6.96
C GLY A 259 3.68 39.17 -5.43
N THR A 260 3.00 38.21 -4.80
CA THR A 260 3.06 38.05 -3.33
C THR A 260 4.40 37.49 -2.90
N THR A 261 4.76 37.71 -1.64
CA THR A 261 5.99 37.18 -1.07
C THR A 261 5.76 36.48 0.26
N LEU A 262 6.67 35.57 0.61
CA LEU A 262 6.66 34.84 1.87
C LEU A 262 8.07 34.77 2.45
N LYS A 263 8.28 35.32 3.63
CA LYS A 263 9.58 35.26 4.31
C LYS A 263 9.76 33.96 5.08
N ALA A 264 10.99 33.48 5.17
CA ALA A 264 11.34 32.26 5.89
C ALA A 264 12.80 32.28 6.38
N HIS A 265 13.20 31.17 7.01
CA HIS A 265 14.50 30.98 7.63
C HIS A 265 15.22 29.79 6.96
N ARG A 266 16.28 30.05 6.21
CA ARG A 266 17.06 29.04 5.47
C ARG A 266 17.47 27.90 6.38
N ILE A 267 17.96 28.20 7.58
CA ILE A 267 18.44 27.20 8.53
C ILE A 267 17.32 26.25 8.99
N ILE A 268 16.12 26.76 9.26
CA ILE A 268 14.97 25.94 9.66
C ILE A 268 14.57 25.04 8.50
N LEU A 269 14.46 25.60 7.29
CA LEU A 269 14.09 24.84 6.09
C LEU A 269 15.12 23.76 5.75
N ALA A 270 16.40 24.10 5.73
CA ALA A 270 17.48 23.17 5.43
C ALA A 270 17.62 22.06 6.48
N THR A 271 17.31 22.35 7.74
CA THR A 271 17.34 21.34 8.82
C THR A 271 16.20 20.34 8.68
N ARG A 272 15.02 20.79 8.24
CA ARG A 272 13.78 20.02 8.27
C ARG A 272 13.34 19.46 6.92
N CYS A 273 13.97 19.88 5.83
CA CYS A 273 13.63 19.46 4.48
C CYS A 273 14.89 19.41 3.59
N ASN A 274 15.24 18.21 3.14
CA ASN A 274 16.45 18.00 2.34
C ASN A 274 16.39 18.73 0.99
N TYR A 275 15.21 18.93 0.42
CA TYR A 275 15.02 19.73 -0.80
C TYR A 275 15.53 21.17 -0.61
N PHE A 276 15.13 21.85 0.48
CA PHE A 276 15.63 23.19 0.80
C PHE A 276 17.10 23.19 1.21
N LYS A 277 17.56 22.13 1.89
CA LYS A 277 18.99 21.96 2.18
C LYS A 277 19.82 22.00 0.90
N MET A 278 19.43 21.22 -0.10
CA MET A 278 20.11 21.18 -1.39
C MET A 278 19.99 22.51 -2.15
N MET A 279 18.83 23.16 -2.10
CA MET A 279 18.61 24.47 -2.72
C MET A 279 19.54 25.55 -2.16
N PHE A 280 19.78 25.55 -0.84
CA PHE A 280 20.58 26.57 -0.17
C PHE A 280 22.07 26.20 -0.04
N GLN A 281 22.44 24.94 -0.25
CA GLN A 281 23.85 24.53 -0.36
C GLN A 281 24.41 24.96 -1.72
N GLY A 282 25.59 25.59 -1.72
CA GLY A 282 26.13 26.48 -2.77
C GLY A 282 26.45 25.92 -4.16
N GLY A 283 25.53 25.17 -4.77
CA GLY A 283 25.63 24.63 -6.13
C GLY A 283 24.53 25.08 -7.11
N PHE A 284 23.51 25.79 -6.63
CA PHE A 284 22.37 26.26 -7.43
C PHE A 284 22.31 27.79 -7.48
N LYS A 285 21.71 28.37 -8.52
CA LYS A 285 21.61 29.84 -8.66
C LYS A 285 20.86 30.45 -7.47
N GLU A 286 19.91 29.71 -6.96
CA GLU A 286 19.03 30.03 -5.84
C GLU A 286 19.78 30.11 -4.50
N SER A 287 20.95 29.47 -4.37
CA SER A 287 21.66 29.35 -3.09
C SER A 287 22.00 30.72 -2.49
N ASN A 288 22.31 31.71 -3.34
CA ASN A 288 22.76 33.04 -2.94
C ASN A 288 21.70 34.14 -3.17
N LEU A 289 20.47 33.78 -3.55
CA LEU A 289 19.41 34.77 -3.79
C LEU A 289 18.66 35.08 -2.50
N ASP A 290 18.65 36.35 -2.09
CA ASP A 290 17.80 36.82 -0.99
C ASP A 290 16.31 36.68 -1.31
N LYS A 291 15.96 36.80 -2.61
CA LYS A 291 14.62 36.59 -3.16
C LYS A 291 14.60 35.39 -4.11
N VAL A 292 13.99 34.29 -3.69
CA VAL A 292 13.89 33.05 -4.48
C VAL A 292 12.57 33.03 -5.25
N PRO A 293 12.58 33.01 -6.59
CA PRO A 293 11.35 32.95 -7.38
C PRO A 293 10.70 31.56 -7.30
N ILE A 294 9.44 31.49 -6.89
CA ILE A 294 8.61 30.28 -6.90
C ILE A 294 7.63 30.37 -8.06
N ARG A 295 7.82 29.48 -9.04
CA ARG A 295 7.00 29.44 -10.27
C ARG A 295 6.06 28.26 -10.25
N TYR A 296 4.86 28.45 -10.79
CA TYR A 296 3.84 27.40 -10.97
C TYR A 296 3.30 26.78 -9.66
N VAL A 297 3.64 27.33 -8.50
CA VAL A 297 3.10 26.95 -7.20
C VAL A 297 2.36 28.14 -6.63
N SER A 298 1.11 27.95 -6.19
CA SER A 298 0.37 29.04 -5.55
C SER A 298 0.93 29.34 -4.17
N TYR A 299 0.72 30.57 -3.72
CA TYR A 299 1.07 31.00 -2.37
C TYR A 299 0.49 30.06 -1.31
N ASP A 300 -0.80 29.70 -1.41
CA ASP A 300 -1.49 28.88 -0.41
C ASP A 300 -0.91 27.46 -0.31
N VAL A 301 -0.57 26.85 -1.45
CA VAL A 301 0.06 25.52 -1.49
C VAL A 301 1.43 25.55 -0.82
N PHE A 302 2.25 26.55 -1.16
CA PHE A 302 3.57 26.69 -0.56
C PHE A 302 3.48 27.04 0.93
N TYR A 303 2.49 27.83 1.34
CA TYR A 303 2.23 28.20 2.72
C TYR A 303 1.90 26.98 3.59
N VAL A 304 1.07 26.04 3.09
CA VAL A 304 0.77 24.77 3.78
C VAL A 304 2.04 23.95 4.01
N ILE A 305 2.90 23.84 2.99
CA ILE A 305 4.17 23.11 3.09
C ILE A 305 5.11 23.79 4.08
N LEU A 306 5.24 25.11 3.98
CA LEU A 306 6.11 25.87 4.87
C LEU A 306 5.63 25.75 6.32
N GLN A 307 4.34 25.94 6.58
CA GLN A 307 3.75 25.79 7.91
C GLN A 307 4.01 24.41 8.49
N TYR A 308 3.90 23.35 7.69
CA TYR A 308 4.25 22.00 8.14
C TYR A 308 5.73 21.88 8.52
N ILE A 309 6.65 22.45 7.74
CA ILE A 309 8.10 22.37 8.03
C ILE A 309 8.44 23.00 9.39
N TYR A 310 7.76 24.09 9.76
CA TYR A 310 7.96 24.76 11.05
C TYR A 310 7.25 24.02 12.19
N THR A 311 6.01 23.57 11.97
CA THR A 311 5.10 23.14 13.05
C THR A 311 4.97 21.62 13.20
N GLY A 312 5.34 20.85 12.19
CA GLY A 312 5.06 19.41 12.09
C GLY A 312 3.57 19.07 11.94
N LYS A 313 2.68 20.06 11.79
CA LYS A 313 1.23 19.89 11.75
C LYS A 313 0.69 20.30 10.38
N LEU A 314 -0.36 19.61 9.94
CA LEU A 314 -1.10 20.01 8.75
C LEU A 314 -2.09 21.12 9.13
N MET A 315 -2.13 22.19 8.35
CA MET A 315 -3.10 23.27 8.48
C MET A 315 -4.54 22.76 8.34
N ASP A 316 -5.42 23.23 9.23
CA ASP A 316 -6.87 23.01 9.09
C ASP A 316 -7.45 24.03 8.10
N LEU A 317 -7.67 23.59 6.86
CA LEU A 317 -8.22 24.42 5.79
C LEU A 317 -9.75 24.34 5.83
N LYS A 318 -10.40 25.47 6.10
CA LYS A 318 -11.87 25.60 6.17
C LYS A 318 -12.49 26.26 4.94
N GLU A 319 -11.66 26.52 3.93
CA GLU A 319 -12.03 27.27 2.73
C GLU A 319 -12.68 26.37 1.67
N GLU A 320 -13.49 26.95 0.78
CA GLU A 320 -14.15 26.22 -0.31
C GLU A 320 -13.14 25.58 -1.29
N ASN A 321 -11.95 26.17 -1.42
CA ASN A 321 -10.84 25.68 -2.23
C ASN A 321 -9.94 24.65 -1.51
N ALA A 322 -10.29 24.19 -0.30
CA ALA A 322 -9.42 23.33 0.52
C ALA A 322 -8.94 22.08 -0.24
N TYR A 323 -9.80 21.47 -1.05
CA TYR A 323 -9.43 20.31 -1.85
C TYR A 323 -8.32 20.63 -2.87
N SER A 324 -8.42 21.72 -3.63
CA SER A 324 -7.42 22.05 -4.65
C SER A 324 -6.07 22.39 -4.03
N ILE A 325 -6.06 23.13 -2.91
CA ILE A 325 -4.84 23.43 -2.15
C ILE A 325 -4.20 22.12 -1.64
N LEU A 326 -4.98 21.22 -1.02
CA LEU A 326 -4.46 19.95 -0.51
C LEU A 326 -3.95 19.05 -1.64
N ARG A 327 -4.70 18.94 -2.74
CA ARG A 327 -4.31 18.16 -3.92
C ARG A 327 -2.96 18.61 -4.46
N ASP A 328 -2.75 19.91 -4.62
CA ASP A 328 -1.50 20.42 -5.17
C ASP A 328 -0.37 20.40 -4.12
N SER A 329 -0.70 20.58 -2.84
CA SER A 329 0.25 20.35 -1.73
C SER A 329 0.71 18.90 -1.65
N TYR A 330 -0.15 17.93 -1.94
CA TYR A 330 0.19 16.50 -2.00
C TYR A 330 1.29 16.24 -3.03
N LYS A 331 1.13 16.77 -4.26
CA LYS A 331 2.10 16.62 -5.35
C LYS A 331 3.46 17.21 -4.99
N HIS A 332 3.47 18.38 -4.38
CA HIS A 332 4.71 19.05 -3.96
C HIS A 332 5.34 18.40 -2.73
N SER A 333 4.54 17.83 -1.84
CA SER A 333 5.06 17.05 -0.70
C SER A 333 5.82 15.82 -1.17
N ASP A 334 5.33 15.14 -2.21
CA ASP A 334 6.06 14.04 -2.86
C ASP A 334 7.37 14.51 -3.51
N LEU A 335 7.30 15.59 -4.31
CA LEU A 335 8.48 16.20 -4.96
C LEU A 335 9.58 16.56 -3.95
N MET A 336 9.20 17.09 -2.79
CA MET A 336 10.12 17.54 -1.74
C MET A 336 10.48 16.43 -0.74
N ALA A 337 10.03 15.20 -0.97
CA ALA A 337 10.22 14.04 -0.11
C ALA A 337 9.73 14.24 1.34
N LEU A 338 8.65 15.01 1.52
CA LEU A 338 7.98 15.23 2.80
C LEU A 338 6.93 14.13 3.04
N THR A 339 7.38 12.89 3.27
CA THR A 339 6.53 11.68 3.34
C THR A 339 5.43 11.80 4.40
N SER A 340 5.75 12.32 5.59
CA SER A 340 4.79 12.51 6.67
C SER A 340 3.70 13.53 6.33
N LEU A 341 4.06 14.65 5.67
CA LEU A 341 3.08 15.62 5.18
C LEU A 341 2.20 15.00 4.09
N LYS A 342 2.80 14.33 3.09
CA LYS A 342 2.09 13.63 2.01
C LYS A 342 1.01 12.70 2.58
N ARG A 343 1.35 11.92 3.62
CA ARG A 343 0.42 11.03 4.32
C ARG A 343 -0.70 11.76 5.06
N LEU A 344 -0.40 12.85 5.75
CA LEU A 344 -1.42 13.68 6.42
C LEU A 344 -2.39 14.29 5.41
N ILE A 345 -1.87 14.81 4.30
CA ILE A 345 -2.67 15.37 3.21
C ILE A 345 -3.55 14.28 2.59
N ALA A 346 -3.02 13.09 2.32
CA ALA A 346 -3.82 11.97 1.76
C ALA A 346 -5.05 11.66 2.62
N LYS A 347 -4.87 11.62 3.94
CA LYS A 347 -5.96 11.40 4.90
C LYS A 347 -7.00 12.53 4.87
N SER A 348 -6.58 13.78 4.70
CA SER A 348 -7.48 14.92 4.61
C SER A 348 -8.23 14.96 3.26
N VAL A 349 -7.55 14.73 2.15
CA VAL A 349 -8.14 14.68 0.80
C VAL A 349 -9.25 13.63 0.71
N VAL A 350 -9.03 12.44 1.28
CA VAL A 350 -10.06 11.38 1.31
C VAL A 350 -11.33 11.80 2.03
N LYS A 351 -11.25 12.68 3.04
CA LYS A 351 -12.44 13.18 3.75
C LYS A 351 -13.25 14.16 2.91
N LEU A 352 -12.64 14.74 1.87
CA LEU A 352 -13.25 15.73 0.98
C LEU A 352 -13.77 15.11 -0.33
N ILE A 353 -13.76 13.78 -0.46
CA ILE A 353 -14.21 13.10 -1.68
C ILE A 353 -15.69 13.35 -1.95
N ASN A 354 -16.01 13.73 -3.19
CA ASN A 354 -17.36 14.02 -3.67
C ASN A 354 -17.51 13.74 -5.19
N ASN A 355 -18.68 14.04 -5.75
CA ASN A 355 -18.98 13.81 -7.17
C ASN A 355 -18.09 14.62 -8.13
N ASP A 356 -17.53 15.74 -7.66
CA ASP A 356 -16.76 16.67 -8.48
C ASP A 356 -15.26 16.33 -8.52
N ASN A 357 -14.75 15.58 -7.53
CA ASN A 357 -13.30 15.35 -7.38
C ASN A 357 -12.85 13.88 -7.22
N TRP A 358 -13.76 12.91 -7.16
CA TRP A 358 -13.41 11.49 -6.95
C TRP A 358 -12.42 10.96 -8.01
N ASN A 359 -12.54 11.45 -9.25
CA ASN A 359 -11.72 11.04 -10.38
C ASN A 359 -10.27 11.48 -10.20
N GLU A 360 -10.07 12.74 -9.82
CA GLU A 360 -8.73 13.27 -9.54
C GLU A 360 -8.07 12.54 -8.36
N ILE A 361 -8.81 12.24 -7.30
CA ILE A 361 -8.31 11.48 -6.14
C ILE A 361 -7.85 10.07 -6.57
N LEU A 362 -8.66 9.40 -7.41
CA LEU A 362 -8.31 8.09 -7.95
C LEU A 362 -7.05 8.16 -8.82
N ILE A 363 -6.96 9.15 -9.70
CA ILE A 363 -5.80 9.38 -10.56
C ILE A 363 -4.55 9.63 -9.72
N LEU A 364 -4.63 10.46 -8.67
CA LEU A 364 -3.50 10.67 -7.75
C LEU A 364 -3.04 9.37 -7.09
N GLY A 365 -3.99 8.55 -6.64
CA GLY A 365 -3.69 7.24 -6.09
C GLY A 365 -2.95 6.32 -7.05
N TRP A 366 -3.27 6.39 -8.34
CA TRP A 366 -2.58 5.66 -9.39
C TRP A 366 -1.20 6.25 -9.71
N GLN A 367 -1.13 7.55 -9.97
CA GLN A 367 0.08 8.24 -10.40
C GLN A 367 1.20 8.15 -9.36
N TYR A 368 0.85 8.27 -8.08
CA TYR A 368 1.81 8.26 -6.97
C TYR A 368 1.85 6.93 -6.21
N ASN A 369 1.21 5.89 -6.76
CA ASN A 369 1.07 4.56 -6.14
C ASN A 369 0.57 4.64 -4.68
N ASP A 370 -0.33 5.58 -4.40
CA ASP A 370 -0.92 5.77 -3.07
C ASP A 370 -2.17 4.92 -2.93
N LEU A 371 -1.99 3.80 -2.22
CA LEU A 371 -3.04 2.82 -2.04
C LEU A 371 -4.24 3.40 -1.30
N LEU A 372 -4.06 4.32 -0.35
CA LEU A 372 -5.16 4.91 0.40
C LEU A 372 -6.08 5.70 -0.53
N LEU A 373 -5.51 6.60 -1.34
CA LEU A 373 -6.26 7.40 -2.31
C LEU A 373 -6.95 6.50 -3.34
N ARG A 374 -6.20 5.58 -3.96
CA ARG A 374 -6.71 4.66 -4.97
C ARG A 374 -7.89 3.84 -4.46
N THR A 375 -7.71 3.19 -3.33
CA THR A 375 -8.75 2.32 -2.76
C THR A 375 -9.95 3.13 -2.25
N LYS A 376 -9.80 4.41 -1.89
CA LYS A 376 -10.92 5.26 -1.44
C LYS A 376 -11.69 5.81 -2.63
N GLY A 377 -10.99 6.23 -3.68
CA GLY A 377 -11.57 6.60 -4.97
C GLY A 377 -12.42 5.48 -5.55
N LEU A 378 -11.88 4.27 -5.66
CA LEU A 378 -12.63 3.10 -6.17
C LEU A 378 -13.86 2.76 -5.32
N LYS A 379 -13.73 2.85 -3.99
CA LYS A 379 -14.86 2.63 -3.08
C LYS A 379 -15.98 3.64 -3.37
N TYR A 380 -15.61 4.91 -3.56
CA TYR A 380 -16.57 5.96 -3.89
C TYR A 380 -17.27 5.68 -5.23
N VAL A 381 -16.52 5.25 -6.25
CA VAL A 381 -17.06 4.82 -7.55
C VAL A 381 -18.10 3.73 -7.39
N LYS A 382 -17.79 2.68 -6.62
CA LYS A 382 -18.72 1.56 -6.37
C LYS A 382 -20.02 2.03 -5.72
N GLU A 383 -19.91 2.92 -4.73
CA GLU A 383 -21.05 3.38 -3.92
C GLU A 383 -21.93 4.41 -4.67
N HIS A 384 -21.37 5.13 -5.63
CA HIS A 384 -22.04 6.24 -6.34
C HIS A 384 -22.11 6.03 -7.86
N TRP A 385 -21.99 4.78 -8.33
CA TRP A 385 -21.89 4.47 -9.76
C TRP A 385 -23.04 5.08 -10.58
N ASP A 386 -24.28 4.97 -10.09
CA ASP A 386 -25.46 5.45 -10.80
C ASP A 386 -25.47 6.96 -11.05
N THR A 387 -24.85 7.75 -10.16
CA THR A 387 -24.77 9.20 -10.32
C THR A 387 -23.58 9.61 -11.19
N ILE A 388 -22.46 8.89 -11.13
CA ILE A 388 -21.23 9.29 -11.82
C ILE A 388 -21.05 8.66 -13.20
N LYS A 389 -21.80 7.61 -13.57
CA LYS A 389 -21.63 6.88 -14.85
C LYS A 389 -21.85 7.72 -16.12
N TYR A 390 -22.47 8.89 -16.00
CA TYR A 390 -22.65 9.86 -17.08
C TYR A 390 -21.92 11.18 -16.86
N SER A 391 -21.09 11.27 -15.81
CA SER A 391 -20.35 12.49 -15.47
C SER A 391 -19.19 12.73 -16.44
N ASP A 392 -18.84 14.00 -16.64
CA ASP A 392 -17.64 14.37 -17.41
C ASP A 392 -16.36 13.87 -16.74
N ASN A 393 -16.37 13.77 -15.40
CA ASN A 393 -15.29 13.19 -14.61
C ASN A 393 -14.95 11.73 -15.00
N LEU A 394 -15.97 10.92 -15.30
CA LEU A 394 -15.74 9.56 -15.79
C LEU A 394 -15.17 9.59 -17.22
N ARG A 395 -15.70 10.45 -18.10
CA ARG A 395 -15.19 10.61 -19.47
C ARG A 395 -13.73 11.02 -19.47
N ASP A 396 -13.34 11.92 -18.57
CA ASP A 396 -11.96 12.37 -18.40
C ASP A 396 -11.02 11.23 -18.00
N ILE A 397 -11.42 10.36 -17.06
CA ILE A 397 -10.63 9.17 -16.73
C ILE A 397 -10.50 8.26 -17.95
N LEU A 398 -11.59 7.99 -18.67
CA LEU A 398 -11.57 7.08 -19.81
C LEU A 398 -10.68 7.57 -20.96
N ASN A 399 -10.58 8.90 -21.14
CA ASN A 399 -9.78 9.50 -22.21
C ASN A 399 -8.31 9.70 -21.82
N ASN A 400 -8.02 9.98 -20.54
CA ASN A 400 -6.70 10.45 -20.10
C ASN A 400 -5.96 9.49 -19.14
N SER A 401 -6.57 8.38 -18.72
CA SER A 401 -5.93 7.40 -17.83
C SER A 401 -5.38 6.20 -18.58
N ASN A 402 -4.46 5.47 -17.94
CA ASN A 402 -3.93 4.23 -18.50
C ASN A 402 -4.98 3.10 -18.49
N VAL A 403 -4.76 2.09 -19.35
CA VAL A 403 -5.68 0.96 -19.50
C VAL A 403 -5.89 0.22 -18.17
N ASP A 404 -4.85 0.07 -17.35
CA ASP A 404 -4.95 -0.64 -16.06
C ASP A 404 -5.88 0.07 -15.05
N CYS A 405 -5.84 1.41 -15.00
CA CYS A 405 -6.76 2.20 -14.17
C CYS A 405 -8.20 2.05 -14.64
N ILE A 406 -8.40 2.08 -15.96
CA ILE A 406 -9.73 1.92 -16.57
C ILE A 406 -10.28 0.52 -16.31
N GLU A 407 -9.47 -0.53 -16.48
CA GLU A 407 -9.86 -1.92 -16.18
C GLU A 407 -10.26 -2.08 -14.71
N GLU A 408 -9.46 -1.56 -13.77
CA GLU A 408 -9.77 -1.63 -12.35
C GLU A 408 -11.07 -0.89 -11.99
N LEU A 409 -11.27 0.30 -12.57
CA LEU A 409 -12.49 1.08 -12.39
C LEU A 409 -13.72 0.29 -12.86
N PHE A 410 -13.66 -0.31 -14.06
CA PHE A 410 -14.77 -1.11 -14.60
C PHE A 410 -15.00 -2.41 -13.82
N LEU A 411 -13.95 -3.05 -13.29
CA LEU A 411 -14.11 -4.22 -12.41
C LEU A 411 -14.91 -3.87 -11.15
N VAL A 412 -14.65 -2.71 -10.57
CA VAL A 412 -15.34 -2.23 -9.38
C VAL A 412 -16.78 -1.79 -9.70
N ALA A 413 -16.99 -1.15 -10.85
CA ALA A 413 -18.31 -0.76 -11.35
C ALA A 413 -19.20 -1.96 -11.73
N ASN A 414 -18.63 -3.01 -12.33
CA ASN A 414 -19.38 -4.22 -12.71
C ASN A 414 -19.71 -5.12 -11.52
N GLY A 415 -19.06 -4.90 -10.36
CA GLY A 415 -19.41 -5.52 -9.08
C GLY A 415 -20.78 -5.07 -8.51
N THR A 416 -21.44 -4.10 -9.15
CA THR A 416 -22.83 -3.71 -8.90
C THR A 416 -23.70 -4.14 -10.09
N ASN A 417 -24.21 -5.38 -10.09
CA ASN A 417 -25.27 -5.96 -10.96
C ASN A 417 -25.76 -5.18 -12.22
N HIS A 418 -24.86 -4.66 -13.05
CA HIS A 418 -25.24 -3.93 -14.25
C HIS A 418 -24.32 -4.35 -15.39
N LEU A 419 -24.82 -5.31 -16.16
CA LEU A 419 -24.31 -5.63 -17.48
C LEU A 419 -24.39 -4.37 -18.35
N VAL A 420 -23.25 -3.74 -18.63
CA VAL A 420 -23.16 -2.74 -19.69
C VAL A 420 -23.22 -3.49 -21.02
N ARG A 421 -24.28 -3.25 -21.79
CA ARG A 421 -24.45 -3.71 -23.17
C ARG A 421 -23.66 -2.85 -24.13
#